data_AF-A0A7V6IU29-F1
#
_entry.id   AF-A0A7V6IU29-F1
#
_cell.length_a   1.000
_cell.length_b   1.000
_cell.length_c   1.000
_cell.angle_alpha   90.00
_cell.angle_beta   90.00
_cell.angle_gamma   90.00
#
_symmetry.space_group_name_H-M   'P 1'
#
loop_
_entity.id
_entity.type
_entity.pdbx_description
1 polymer ?
#
loop_
_entity_poly.entity_id
_entity_poly.type
_entity_poly.pdbx_seq_one_letter_code
_entity_poly.pdbx_strand_id
1 'polypeptide(L)'
;MEKVCIYFSGTNSTKTLMDYFHEKIHFDKIINITNRWERDFVAGFYELIFIFFPIYGQTIPRIVFDVLKKLRGKNAVICVTYGGIN
;
A
#
# COMPACT_ATOMS: atom_id res chain seq x y z
N MET A 1 -0.96 -6.29 17.81
CA MET A 1 0.04 -5.88 16.82
C MET A 1 -0.63 -4.92 15.87
N GLU A 2 -0.13 -3.69 15.79
CA GLU A 2 -0.70 -2.67 14.90
C GLU A 2 -0.45 -3.02 13.43
N LYS A 3 -1.52 -3.04 12.63
CA LYS A 3 -1.54 -3.35 11.21
C LYS A 3 -1.89 -2.09 10.43
N VAL A 4 -0.90 -1.47 9.81
CA VAL A 4 -1.14 -0.36 8.88
C VAL A 4 -1.22 -0.89 7.45
N CYS A 5 -2.18 -0.39 6.69
CA CYS A 5 -2.28 -0.60 5.26
C CYS A 5 -2.00 0.70 4.52
N ILE A 6 -1.15 0.62 3.51
CA ILE A 6 -0.79 1.72 2.63
C ILE A 6 -1.09 1.26 1.22
N TYR A 7 -1.90 2.01 0.47
CA TYR A 7 -2.23 1.61 -0.89
C TYR A 7 -2.18 2.76 -1.89
N PHE A 8 -1.75 2.43 -3.10
CA PHE A 8 -1.84 3.25 -4.29
C PHE A 8 -2.68 2.51 -5.33
N SER A 9 -3.69 3.15 -5.92
CA SER A 9 -4.55 2.51 -6.90
C SER A 9 -5.03 3.51 -7.96
N GLY A 10 -4.46 3.43 -9.16
CA GLY A 10 -4.87 4.29 -10.28
C GLY A 10 -6.24 3.92 -10.88
N THR A 11 -6.60 2.64 -10.86
CA THR A 11 -7.79 2.09 -11.55
C THR A 11 -8.72 1.29 -10.62
N ASN A 12 -8.64 1.54 -9.31
CA ASN A 12 -9.36 0.78 -8.25
C ASN A 12 -9.05 -0.73 -8.11
N SER A 13 -8.44 -1.40 -9.09
CA SER A 13 -8.16 -2.85 -8.99
C SER A 13 -7.32 -3.22 -7.76
N THR A 14 -6.30 -2.43 -7.45
CA THR A 14 -5.48 -2.62 -6.24
C THR A 14 -6.28 -2.35 -4.97
N LYS A 15 -7.18 -1.36 -5.00
CA LYS A 15 -8.09 -1.07 -3.87
C LYS A 15 -9.01 -2.26 -3.61
N THR A 16 -9.58 -2.89 -4.63
CA THR A 16 -10.43 -4.08 -4.46
C THR A 16 -9.69 -5.22 -3.75
N LEU A 17 -8.41 -5.46 -4.10
CA LEU A 17 -7.60 -6.44 -3.40
C LEU A 17 -7.33 -6.03 -1.94
N MET A 18 -7.02 -4.76 -1.71
CA MET A 18 -6.82 -4.22 -0.36
C MET A 18 -8.09 -4.36 0.50
N ASP A 19 -9.26 -4.04 -0.05
CA ASP A 19 -10.56 -4.17 0.64
C ASP A 19 -10.82 -5.63 1.03
N TYR A 20 -10.52 -6.58 0.13
CA TYR A 20 -10.62 -8.02 0.43
C TYR A 20 -9.73 -8.43 1.60
N PHE A 21 -8.48 -7.97 1.64
CA PHE A 21 -7.60 -8.21 2.78
C PHE A 21 -8.16 -7.56 4.04
N HIS A 22 -8.59 -6.30 3.97
CA HIS A 22 -9.14 -5.59 5.12
C HIS A 22 -10.33 -6.34 5.74
N GLU A 23 -11.21 -6.92 4.93
CA GLU A 23 -12.33 -7.74 5.39
C GLU A 23 -11.87 -8.97 6.20
N LYS A 24 -10.74 -9.59 5.84
CA LYS A 24 -10.25 -10.81 6.48
C LYS A 24 -9.33 -10.58 7.68
N ILE A 25 -8.46 -9.57 7.60
CA ILE A 25 -7.42 -9.35 8.61
C ILE A 25 -7.61 -8.09 9.44
N HIS A 26 -8.51 -7.19 9.04
CA HIS A 26 -8.84 -5.91 9.69
C HIS A 26 -7.60 -5.04 9.97
N PHE A 27 -7.38 -4.03 9.13
CA PHE A 27 -6.33 -3.03 9.33
C PHE A 27 -6.75 -1.99 10.35
N ASP A 28 -5.83 -1.62 11.26
CA ASP A 28 -6.07 -0.60 12.27
C ASP A 28 -6.03 0.82 11.67
N LYS A 29 -5.22 0.98 10.61
CA LYS A 29 -5.06 2.24 9.88
C LYS A 29 -4.94 1.96 8.38
N ILE A 30 -5.66 2.72 7.57
CA ILE A 30 -5.57 2.67 6.10
C ILE A 30 -5.13 4.05 5.59
N ILE A 31 -4.10 4.08 4.75
CA ILE A 31 -3.55 5.29 4.15
C ILE A 31 -3.62 5.17 2.63
N ASN A 32 -4.41 6.03 1.98
CA ASN A 32 -4.53 6.08 0.53
C ASN A 32 -3.51 7.07 -0.05
N ILE A 33 -2.33 6.57 -0.44
CA ILE A 33 -1.28 7.43 -0.98
C ILE A 33 -1.56 7.92 -2.41
N THR A 34 -2.62 7.42 -3.06
CA THR A 34 -3.16 8.02 -4.30
C THR A 34 -3.51 9.49 -4.06
N ASN A 35 -4.09 9.79 -2.90
CA ASN A 35 -4.38 11.13 -2.44
C ASN A 35 -3.09 11.81 -1.92
N ARG A 36 -2.74 12.98 -2.47
CA ARG A 36 -1.50 13.68 -2.13
C ARG A 36 -1.43 14.06 -0.65
N TRP A 37 -2.56 14.48 -0.07
CA TRP A 37 -2.64 14.93 1.32
C TRP A 37 -2.34 13.81 2.32
N GLU A 38 -2.65 12.56 1.95
CA GLU A 38 -2.50 11.43 2.86
C GLU A 38 -1.06 10.91 2.94
N ARG A 39 -0.19 11.33 2.01
CA ARG A 39 1.20 10.86 1.93
C ARG A 39 2.06 11.31 3.10
N ASP A 40 1.69 12.40 3.76
CA ASP A 40 2.43 12.92 4.90
C ASP A 40 2.08 12.19 6.21
N PHE A 41 0.97 11.45 6.26
CA PHE A 41 0.58 10.62 7.41
C PHE A 41 1.29 9.26 7.47
N VAL A 42 2.20 9.01 6.52
CA VAL A 42 2.94 7.75 6.41
C VAL A 42 4.19 7.74 7.30
N ALA A 43 4.59 8.90 7.84
CA ALA A 43 5.71 8.98 8.78
C ALA A 43 5.37 8.27 10.09
N GLY A 44 6.27 7.39 10.56
CA GLY A 44 6.11 6.64 11.80
C GLY A 44 6.88 5.33 11.80
N PHE A 45 6.85 4.64 12.94
CA PHE A 45 7.28 3.25 13.07
C PHE A 45 6.04 2.36 13.22
N TYR A 46 5.96 1.28 12.43
CA TYR A 46 4.84 0.34 12.46
C TYR A 46 5.29 -1.10 12.69
N GLU A 47 4.52 -1.89 13.43
CA GLU A 47 4.87 -3.29 13.70
C GLU A 47 4.67 -4.20 12.48
N LEU A 48 3.54 -4.04 11.78
CA LEU A 48 3.25 -4.76 10.53
C LEU A 48 2.65 -3.81 9.48
N ILE A 49 3.32 -3.71 8.34
CA ILE A 49 2.93 -2.84 7.23
C ILE A 49 2.44 -3.70 6.07
N PHE A 50 1.26 -3.40 5.54
CA PHE A 50 0.79 -3.91 4.26
C PHE A 50 0.87 -2.83 3.21
N ILE A 51 1.46 -3.15 2.05
CA ILE A 51 1.68 -2.19 0.97
C ILE A 51 1.07 -2.75 -0.30
N PHE A 52 0.04 -2.07 -0.83
CA PHE A 52 -0.66 -2.47 -2.04
C PHE A 52 -0.41 -1.47 -3.17
N PHE A 53 0.09 -1.93 -4.32
CA PHE A 53 0.24 -1.06 -5.49
C PHE A 53 0.21 -1.85 -6.81
N PRO A 54 -0.18 -1.20 -7.92
CA PRO A 54 0.01 -1.75 -9.26
C PRO A 54 1.47 -1.60 -9.70
N ILE A 55 1.95 -2.58 -10.47
CA ILE A 55 3.20 -2.46 -11.24
C ILE A 55 2.86 -1.84 -12.60
N TYR A 56 3.64 -0.84 -13.00
CA TYR A 56 3.52 -0.19 -14.31
C TYR A 56 4.82 -0.38 -15.08
N GLY A 57 4.76 -1.04 -16.25
CA GLY A 57 5.94 -1.28 -17.09
C GLY A 57 7.07 -1.98 -16.32
N GLN A 58 6.74 -3.04 -15.57
CA GLN A 58 7.68 -3.79 -14.72
C GLN A 58 8.33 -2.97 -13.59
N THR A 59 7.85 -1.76 -13.32
CA THR A 59 8.44 -0.83 -12.37
C THR A 59 7.45 -0.43 -11.27
N ILE A 60 7.99 -0.16 -10.07
CA ILE A 60 7.23 0.40 -8.95
C ILE A 60 6.86 1.86 -9.28
N PRO A 61 5.59 2.29 -9.09
CA PRO A 61 5.22 3.69 -9.26
C PRO A 61 6.09 4.61 -8.39
N ARG A 62 6.64 5.69 -8.98
CA ARG A 62 7.54 6.61 -8.26
C ARG A 62 6.96 7.12 -6.94
N ILE A 63 5.65 7.38 -6.93
CA ILE A 63 4.87 7.76 -5.75
C ILE A 63 4.98 6.74 -4.59
N VAL A 64 4.93 5.45 -4.90
CA VAL A 64 5.10 4.37 -3.93
C VAL A 64 6.54 4.36 -3.46
N PHE A 65 7.49 4.45 -4.39
CA PHE A 65 8.92 4.47 -4.06
C PHE A 65 9.29 5.61 -3.10
N ASP A 66 8.75 6.81 -3.32
CA ASP A 66 8.98 7.97 -2.44
C ASP A 66 8.37 7.76 -1.04
N VAL A 67 7.25 7.05 -0.95
CA VAL A 67 6.64 6.65 0.33
C VAL A 67 7.48 5.59 1.04
N LEU A 68 7.95 4.57 0.32
CA LEU A 68 8.79 3.49 0.86
C LEU A 68 10.05 4.02 1.57
N LYS A 69 10.67 5.07 1.02
CA LYS A 69 11.84 5.73 1.62
C LYS A 69 11.57 6.35 2.99
N LYS A 70 10.33 6.72 3.28
CA LYS A 70 9.93 7.36 4.55
C LYS A 70 9.46 6.33 5.59
N LEU A 71 9.14 5.11 5.16
CA LEU A 71 8.59 4.08 6.02
C LEU A 71 9.64 3.47 6.93
N ARG A 72 9.25 3.27 8.19
CA ARG A 72 9.99 2.44 9.14
C ARG A 72 9.03 1.43 9.75
N GLY A 73 9.48 0.18 9.87
CA GLY A 73 8.69 -0.85 10.52
C GLY A 73 9.46 -2.14 10.74
N LYS A 74 8.85 -3.05 11.50
CA LYS A 74 9.45 -4.34 11.84
C LYS A 74 9.25 -5.39 10.76
N ASN A 75 8.03 -5.48 10.22
CA ASN A 75 7.65 -6.44 9.18
C ASN A 75 6.85 -5.75 8.07
N ALA A 76 6.97 -6.26 6.84
CA ALA A 76 6.21 -5.75 5.70
C ALA A 76 5.65 -6.90 4.84
N VAL A 77 4.42 -6.72 4.36
CA VAL A 77 3.77 -7.53 3.33
C VAL A 77 3.57 -6.64 2.11
N ILE A 78 4.10 -7.07 0.97
CA ILE A 78 3.99 -6.33 -0.28
C ILE A 78 3.07 -7.10 -1.22
N CYS A 79 1.97 -6.45 -1.60
CA CYS A 79 0.97 -7.00 -2.50
C CYS A 79 0.95 -6.18 -3.79
N VAL A 80 1.42 -6.78 -4.87
CA VAL A 80 1.45 -6.14 -6.18
C VAL A 80 0.30 -6.64 -7.04
N THR A 81 -0.34 -5.72 -7.75
CA THR A 81 -1.28 -6.06 -8.83
C THR A 81 -0.61 -5.76 -10.17
N TYR A 82 -0.88 -6.58 -11.18
CA TYR A 82 -0.38 -6.39 -12.54
C TYR A 82 -1.58 -6.44 -13.50
N GLY A 83 -1.48 -5.81 -14.68
CA GLY A 83 -2.55 -5.86 -15.71
C GLY A 83 -2.68 -7.26 -16.33
N GLY A 84 -3.62 -7.55 -17.23
CA GLY A 84 -3.84 -8.95 -17.69
C GLY A 84 -2.57 -9.75 -18.06
N ILE A 85 -2.46 -10.99 -17.55
CA ILE A 85 -1.57 -12.02 -18.13
C ILE A 85 -2.38 -12.65 -19.25
N ASN A 86 -1.81 -12.67 -20.45
CA ASN A 86 -2.27 -13.54 -21.52
C ASN A 86 -1.42 -14.81 -21.52
#